data_AF-A0A841H047-F1
#
_entry.id   AF-A0A841H047-F1
#
_cell.length_a   1.000
_cell.length_b   1.000
_cell.length_c   1.000
_cell.angle_alpha   90.00
_cell.angle_beta   90.00
_cell.angle_gamma   90.00
#
_symmetry.space_group_name_H-M   'P 1'
#
loop_
_entity.id
_entity.type
_entity.pdbx_description
1 polymer ?
#
loop_
_entity_poly.entity_id
_entity_poly.type
_entity_poly.pdbx_seq_one_letter_code
_entity_poly.pdbx_strand_id
1 'polypeptide(L)'
;MRIEADLFSGRPNPSWTAGPVEVRAITALLAGLAPSAEPAEPFEGLGYRGMVLSGVEPEVHPCPELHVRAGLVAAACPGGRVTYADPGRALERRLVEMARDRLPAELYGALAGMAGL
;
A
#
# COMPACT_ATOMS: atom_id res chain seq x y z
N MET A 1 -0.48 -3.54 12.36
CA MET A 1 -0.25 -3.19 10.94
C MET A 1 0.93 -2.23 10.78
N ARG A 2 1.94 -2.66 10.02
CA ARG A 2 3.10 -1.88 9.61
C ARG A 2 2.95 -1.51 8.13
N ILE A 3 3.30 -0.26 7.79
CA ILE A 3 3.27 0.27 6.43
C ILE A 3 4.72 0.53 6.01
N GLU A 4 5.05 0.14 4.80
CA GLU A 4 6.33 0.39 4.16
C GLU A 4 6.10 1.01 2.78
N ALA A 5 6.85 2.05 2.45
CA ALA A 5 6.91 2.55 1.08
C ALA A 5 8.02 1.80 0.34
N ASP A 6 7.66 0.96 -0.64
CA ASP A 6 8.65 0.22 -1.42
C ASP A 6 9.31 1.16 -2.44
N LEU A 7 10.53 1.60 -2.12
CA LEU A 7 11.31 2.58 -2.84
C LEU A 7 12.66 1.96 -3.22
N PHE A 8 12.74 1.42 -4.43
CA PHE A 8 13.98 0.83 -4.92
C PHE A 8 14.99 1.92 -5.29
N SER A 9 15.71 2.37 -4.27
CA SER A 9 16.59 3.55 -4.25
C SER A 9 18.01 3.26 -3.77
N GLY A 10 18.31 2.01 -3.38
CA GLY A 10 19.57 1.60 -2.75
C GLY A 10 19.66 1.94 -1.26
N ARG A 11 18.64 2.57 -0.67
CA ARG A 11 18.49 2.78 0.78
C ARG A 11 17.42 1.84 1.34
N PRO A 12 17.42 1.58 2.67
CA PRO A 12 16.31 0.87 3.30
C PRO A 12 14.98 1.59 3.05
N ASN A 13 13.93 0.82 2.75
CA ASN A 13 12.60 1.35 2.56
C ASN A 13 12.10 2.02 3.86
N PRO A 14 11.58 3.25 3.79
CA PRO A 14 11.03 3.89 4.96
C PRO A 14 9.71 3.23 5.35
N SER A 15 9.45 3.20 6.65
CA SER A 15 8.37 2.41 7.21
C SER A 15 7.90 2.96 8.54
N TRP A 16 6.62 2.74 8.87
CA TRP A 16 5.99 3.21 10.09
C TRP A 16 4.86 2.28 10.51
N THR A 17 4.41 2.42 11.75
CA THR A 17 3.25 1.71 12.27
C THR A 17 2.03 2.61 12.19
N ALA A 18 0.93 2.08 11.66
CA ALA A 18 -0.33 2.82 11.60
C ALA A 18 -0.95 2.93 13.01
N GLY A 19 -1.35 4.14 13.40
CA GLY A 19 -2.11 4.39 14.62
C GLY A 19 -3.58 3.99 14.48
N PRO A 20 -4.36 3.97 15.58
CA PRO A 20 -5.74 3.47 15.57
C PRO A 20 -6.68 4.20 14.60
N VAL A 21 -6.49 5.51 14.41
CA VAL A 21 -7.28 6.31 13.45
C VAL A 21 -6.94 5.94 12.00
N GLU A 22 -5.65 5.75 11.71
CA GLU A 22 -5.15 5.37 10.39
C GLU A 22 -5.60 3.95 10.03
N VAL A 23 -5.51 3.01 10.98
CA VAL A 23 -6.00 1.64 10.82
C VAL A 23 -7.48 1.64 10.45
N ARG A 24 -8.34 2.37 11.17
CA ARG A 24 -9.78 2.44 10.83
C ARG A 24 -10.03 2.97 9.42
N ALA A 25 -9.29 4.00 8.99
CA ALA A 25 -9.41 4.54 7.64
C ALA A 25 -8.98 3.52 6.57
N ILE A 26 -7.89 2.79 6.81
CA ILE A 26 -7.41 1.73 5.91
C ILE A 26 -8.42 0.58 5.86
N THR A 27 -8.95 0.13 7.00
CA THR A 27 -9.95 -0.94 7.08
C THR A 27 -11.20 -0.59 6.29
N ALA A 28 -11.69 0.66 6.39
CA ALA A 28 -12.86 1.09 5.64
C ALA A 28 -12.64 1.04 4.12
N LEU A 29 -11.44 1.40 3.64
CA LEU A 29 -11.09 1.30 2.22
C LEU A 29 -10.95 -0.16 1.77
N LEU A 30 -10.26 -0.99 2.57
CA LEU A 30 -10.08 -2.42 2.28
C LEU A 30 -11.41 -3.18 2.19
N ALA A 31 -12.37 -2.87 3.08
CA ALA A 31 -13.69 -3.49 3.08
C ALA A 31 -14.52 -3.18 1.82
N GLY A 32 -14.19 -2.10 1.10
CA GLY A 32 -14.86 -1.70 -0.14
C GLY A 32 -14.24 -2.25 -1.42
N LEU A 33 -13.12 -2.97 -1.34
CA LEU A 33 -12.43 -3.45 -2.53
C LEU A 33 -13.13 -4.66 -3.14
N ALA A 34 -13.31 -4.63 -4.46
CA ALA A 34 -13.83 -5.77 -5.22
C ALA A 34 -12.68 -6.63 -5.76
N PRO A 35 -12.81 -7.97 -5.79
CA PRO A 35 -11.84 -8.83 -6.46
C PRO A 35 -11.66 -8.42 -7.92
N SER A 36 -10.41 -8.46 -8.40
CA SER A 36 -10.04 -8.17 -9.77
C SER A 36 -9.43 -9.42 -10.42
N ALA A 37 -9.77 -9.65 -11.68
CA ALA A 37 -9.10 -10.66 -12.52
C ALA A 37 -7.78 -10.14 -13.09
N GLU A 38 -7.50 -8.84 -12.98
CA GLU A 38 -6.24 -8.27 -13.43
C GLU A 38 -5.09 -8.81 -12.57
N PRO A 39 -4.01 -9.30 -13.20
CA PRO A 39 -2.83 -9.70 -12.45
C PRO A 39 -2.15 -8.45 -11.88
N ALA A 40 -1.95 -8.41 -10.57
CA ALA A 40 -1.05 -7.44 -9.97
C ALA A 40 0.40 -7.88 -10.19
N GLU A 41 0.94 -7.57 -11.36
CA GLU A 41 2.32 -7.88 -11.69
C GLU A 41 3.29 -7.09 -10.80
N PRO A 42 4.38 -7.72 -10.31
CA PRO A 42 5.45 -7.01 -9.63
C PRO A 42 6.05 -5.96 -10.57
N PHE A 43 6.22 -4.74 -10.08
CA PHE A 43 7.00 -3.76 -10.82
C PHE A 43 8.49 -3.97 -10.54
N GLU A 44 9.25 -4.20 -11.59
CA GLU A 44 10.70 -4.46 -11.53
C GLU A 44 11.55 -3.22 -11.83
N GLY A 45 10.92 -2.06 -12.06
CA GLY A 45 11.63 -0.80 -12.31
C GLY A 45 12.22 -0.15 -11.06
N LEU A 46 13.09 0.84 -11.27
CA LEU A 46 13.63 1.69 -10.21
C LEU A 46 12.55 2.64 -9.65
N GLY A 47 12.74 3.09 -8.41
CA GLY A 47 11.87 4.10 -7.79
C GLY A 47 10.70 3.51 -7.00
N TYR A 48 9.53 4.16 -7.08
CA TYR A 48 8.34 3.76 -6.32
C TYR A 48 7.68 2.52 -6.90
N ARG A 49 7.59 1.47 -6.08
CA ARG A 49 7.05 0.17 -6.47
C ARG A 49 5.66 -0.08 -5.88
N GLY A 50 5.30 0.64 -4.82
CA GLY A 50 4.00 0.57 -4.18
C GLY A 50 4.10 0.80 -2.67
N MET A 51 2.99 0.52 -1.98
CA MET A 51 2.92 0.47 -0.52
C MET A 51 2.71 -0.96 -0.06
N VAL A 52 3.48 -1.39 0.92
CA VAL A 52 3.34 -2.71 1.54
C VAL A 52 2.72 -2.56 2.92
N LEU A 53 1.60 -3.25 3.16
CA LEU A 53 1.01 -3.40 4.49
C LEU A 53 1.33 -4.80 4.98
N SER A 54 1.96 -4.90 6.15
CA SER A 54 2.29 -6.18 6.80
C SER A 54 1.76 -6.22 8.23
N GLY A 55 1.57 -7.45 8.75
CA GLY A 55 0.95 -7.66 10.06
C GLY A 55 -0.46 -7.07 10.09
N VAL A 56 -1.22 -7.31 9.01
CA VAL A 56 -2.65 -7.00 8.93
C VAL A 56 -3.39 -8.03 9.76
N GLU A 57 -4.20 -7.56 10.70
CA GLU A 57 -4.99 -8.42 11.56
C GLU A 57 -6.15 -9.05 10.76
N PRO A 58 -6.54 -10.31 11.03
CA PRO A 58 -7.60 -11.00 10.30
C PRO A 58 -8.94 -10.25 10.28
N GLU A 59 -9.23 -9.48 11.33
CA GLU A 59 -10.43 -8.65 11.46
C GLU A 59 -10.44 -7.47 10.47
N VAL A 60 -9.26 -7.04 10.00
CA VAL A 60 -9.09 -5.99 9.00
C VAL A 60 -9.09 -6.56 7.58
N HIS A 61 -8.34 -7.63 7.37
CA HIS A 61 -8.28 -8.33 6.10
C HIS A 61 -7.80 -9.78 6.32
N PRO A 62 -8.34 -10.79 5.62
CA PRO A 62 -7.97 -12.20 5.82
C PRO A 62 -6.52 -12.53 5.45
N CYS A 63 -5.84 -11.62 4.74
CA CYS A 63 -4.48 -11.82 4.24
C CYS A 63 -3.52 -10.90 4.99
N PRO A 64 -2.42 -11.43 5.58
CA PRO A 64 -1.56 -10.69 6.50
C PRO A 64 -0.65 -9.66 5.80
N GLU A 65 -0.49 -9.79 4.48
CA GLU A 65 0.34 -8.92 3.65
C GLU A 65 -0.40 -8.46 2.40
N LEU A 66 -0.33 -7.17 2.13
CA LEU A 66 -0.96 -6.50 0.99
C LEU A 66 0.08 -5.62 0.30
N HIS A 67 0.15 -5.69 -1.03
CA HIS A 67 0.93 -4.77 -1.85
C HIS A 67 -0.01 -3.91 -2.70
N VAL A 68 0.03 -2.61 -2.50
CA VAL A 68 -0.88 -1.63 -3.09
C VAL A 68 -0.12 -0.79 -4.11
N ARG A 69 -0.54 -0.82 -5.38
CA ARG A 69 0.06 0.01 -6.43
C ARG A 69 -0.86 0.16 -7.63
N ALA A 70 -0.74 1.29 -8.32
CA ALA A 70 -1.31 1.50 -9.65
C ALA A 70 -2.79 1.09 -9.79
N GLY A 71 -3.59 1.29 -8.73
CA GLY A 71 -5.02 0.95 -8.73
C GLY A 71 -5.33 -0.53 -8.49
N LEU A 72 -4.36 -1.31 -7.98
CA LEU A 72 -4.53 -2.71 -7.60
C LEU A 72 -4.00 -2.97 -6.19
N VAL A 73 -4.59 -3.96 -5.53
CA VAL A 73 -4.12 -4.51 -4.26
C VAL A 73 -3.85 -5.99 -4.43
N ALA A 74 -2.59 -6.39 -4.38
CA ALA A 74 -2.19 -7.79 -4.36
C ALA A 74 -2.12 -8.29 -2.91
N ALA A 75 -2.97 -9.22 -2.54
CA ALA A 75 -3.00 -9.83 -1.21
C ALA A 75 -2.32 -11.20 -1.23
N ALA A 76 -1.36 -11.42 -0.33
CA ALA A 76 -0.74 -12.73 -0.11
C ALA A 76 -1.48 -13.46 1.00
N CYS A 77 -2.37 -14.39 0.64
CA CYS A 77 -3.24 -15.10 1.56
C CYS A 77 -2.75 -16.54 1.80
N PRO A 78 -3.15 -17.21 2.90
CA PRO A 78 -2.76 -18.61 3.16
C PRO A 78 -3.13 -19.61 2.05
N GLY A 79 -4.10 -19.28 1.18
CA GLY A 79 -4.55 -20.10 0.06
C GLY A 79 -4.05 -19.64 -1.33
N GLY A 80 -3.18 -18.63 -1.41
CA GLY A 80 -2.70 -18.08 -2.67
C GLY A 80 -2.80 -16.56 -2.75
N ARG A 81 -2.49 -16.00 -3.92
CA ARG A 81 -2.60 -14.56 -4.16
C ARG A 81 -4.01 -14.21 -4.64
N VAL A 82 -4.58 -13.16 -4.08
CA VAL A 82 -5.84 -12.55 -4.53
C VAL A 82 -5.55 -11.11 -4.92
N THR A 83 -6.09 -10.68 -6.06
CA THR A 83 -5.99 -9.27 -6.48
C THR A 83 -7.33 -8.59 -6.27
N TYR A 84 -7.30 -7.34 -5.82
CA TYR A 84 -8.45 -6.46 -5.73
C TYR A 84 -8.23 -5.20 -6.56
N ALA A 85 -9.30 -4.63 -7.09
CA ALA A 85 -9.27 -3.31 -7.68
C ALA A 85 -9.25 -2.24 -6.58
N ASP A 86 -8.45 -1.20 -6.76
CA ASP A 86 -8.43 0.04 -5.96
C ASP A 86 -8.86 1.22 -6.85
N PRO A 87 -10.18 1.40 -7.09
CA PRO A 87 -10.69 2.40 -8.01
C PRO A 87 -10.25 3.81 -7.60
N GLY A 88 -9.73 4.57 -8.57
CA GLY A 88 -9.21 5.91 -8.32
C GLY A 88 -7.96 5.94 -7.43
N ARG A 89 -7.33 4.78 -7.20
CA ARG A 89 -6.14 4.62 -6.34
C ARG A 89 -6.39 5.10 -4.92
N ALA A 90 -7.62 4.92 -4.41
CA ALA A 90 -8.07 5.52 -3.17
C ALA A 90 -7.24 5.04 -1.97
N LEU A 91 -6.97 3.73 -1.88
CA LEU A 91 -6.13 3.17 -0.85
C LEU A 91 -4.67 3.61 -1.02
N GLU A 92 -4.12 3.49 -2.23
CA GLU A 92 -2.74 3.89 -2.52
C GLU A 92 -2.50 5.35 -2.13
N ARG A 93 -3.35 6.26 -2.60
CA ARG A 93 -3.26 7.70 -2.32
C ARG A 93 -3.35 7.98 -0.83
N ARG A 94 -4.26 7.30 -0.12
CA ARG A 94 -4.41 7.46 1.33
C ARG A 94 -3.14 7.05 2.07
N LEU A 95 -2.49 5.96 1.66
CA LEU A 95 -1.24 5.50 2.26
C LEU A 95 -0.08 6.45 1.97
N VAL A 96 -0.02 7.01 0.76
CA VAL A 96 0.95 8.05 0.42
C VAL A 96 0.74 9.30 1.26
N GLU A 97 -0.50 9.78 1.42
CA GLU A 97 -0.80 10.94 2.27
C GLU A 97 -0.34 10.74 3.71
N MET A 98 -0.50 9.54 4.28
CA MET A 98 0.01 9.22 5.62
C MET A 98 1.53 9.33 5.71
N ALA A 99 2.26 9.13 4.60
CA ALA A 99 3.71 9.26 4.55
C ALA A 99 4.17 10.73 4.69
N ARG A 100 3.29 11.71 4.43
CA ARG A 100 3.61 13.15 4.47
C ARG A 100 4.25 13.59 5.77
N ASP A 101 3.70 13.11 6.89
CA ASP A 101 4.15 13.48 8.23
C ASP A 101 5.21 12.49 8.78
N ARG A 102 5.63 11.51 7.97
CA ARG A 102 6.55 10.43 8.36
C ARG A 102 7.87 10.45 7.60
N LEU A 103 7.89 11.08 6.44
CA LEU A 103 9.05 11.16 5.56
C LEU A 103 9.59 12.59 5.48
N PRO A 104 10.90 12.78 5.25
CA PRO A 104 11.44 14.07 4.86
C PRO A 104 10.71 14.62 3.63
N ALA A 105 10.50 15.94 3.56
CA ALA A 105 9.70 16.59 2.53
C ALA A 105 10.15 16.24 1.09
N GLU A 106 11.46 16.14 0.86
CA GLU A 106 12.03 15.76 -0.44
C GLU A 106 11.63 14.33 -0.84
N LEU A 107 11.71 13.39 0.10
CA LEU A 107 11.35 11.99 -0.13
C LEU A 107 9.85 11.82 -0.34
N TYR A 108 9.05 12.55 0.45
CA TYR A 108 7.60 12.61 0.25
C TYR A 108 7.24 13.19 -1.12
N GLY A 109 7.88 14.28 -1.53
CA GLY A 109 7.62 14.90 -2.84
C GLY A 109 7.92 13.97 -4.01
N ALA A 110 9.03 13.23 -3.95
CA ALA A 110 9.36 12.22 -4.95
C ALA A 110 8.31 11.08 -4.98
N LEU A 111 7.92 10.59 -3.80
CA LEU A 111 6.92 9.52 -3.68
C LEU A 111 5.53 9.97 -4.16
N ALA A 112 5.08 11.16 -3.79
CA ALA A 112 3.80 11.73 -4.23
C ALA A 112 3.75 11.92 -5.75
N GLY A 113 4.81 12.49 -6.35
CA GLY A 113 4.88 12.68 -7.80
C GLY A 113 4.82 11.34 -8.57
N MET A 114 5.50 10.30 -8.09
CA MET A 114 5.43 8.96 -8.69
C MET A 114 4.09 8.26 -8.45
N ALA A 115 3.44 8.55 -7.32
CA ALA A 115 2.09 8.08 -7.02
C ALA A 115 0.99 8.92 -7.72
N GLY A 116 1.32 9.90 -8.54
CA GLY A 116 0.35 10.74 -9.25
C GLY A 116 -0.51 11.61 -8.33
N LEU A 117 0.08 12.08 -7.23
CA LEU A 117 -0.51 12.99 -6.23
C LEU A 117 0.09 14.39 -6.32
#